data_AF-A0AAW9IIA7-F1
#
_entry.id   AF-A0AAW9IIA7-F1
#
_cell.length_a   1.000
_cell.length_b   1.000
_cell.length_c   1.000
_cell.angle_alpha   90.00
_cell.angle_beta   90.00
_cell.angle_gamma   90.00
#
_symmetry.space_group_name_H-M   'P 1'
#
loop_
_entity.id
_entity.type
_entity.pdbx_description
1 polymer ?
#
loop_
_entity_poly.entity_id
_entity_poly.type
_entity_poly.pdbx_seq_one_letter_code
_entity_poly.pdbx_strand_id
1 'polypeptide(L)'
;QEETFERAKEEIKIYMENGVDAVIVENYYGNYYDMERVLQYLKESDLDIVYGVNCLNVDAMGFDLAKRFRASFVQLDSVAGHLQLRDDPGFEAFIKKMREEYDGYILGGVRFKYQPYLSGRSLEEDLTIGMTRCDAIVVTQDATGQETSMDKINEFRSIMGDFPLVVGAGLTPDSCEKQFEVADAAIVGSYFKDTYKDTGDVDGSHVKTLIDAVEEIRRGGQ
;
A
#
# COMPACT_ATOMS: atom_id res chain seq x y z
N GLN A 1 -20.49 -11.74 -2.39
CA GLN A 1 -19.61 -12.67 -3.14
C GLN A 1 -19.69 -12.37 -4.63
N GLU A 2 -20.80 -12.63 -5.34
CA GLU A 2 -20.89 -12.29 -6.78
C GLU A 2 -20.84 -10.77 -7.03
N GLU A 3 -21.64 -10.01 -6.28
CA GLU A 3 -21.65 -8.53 -6.35
C GLU A 3 -20.29 -7.92 -6.04
N THR A 4 -19.59 -8.45 -5.02
CA THR A 4 -18.24 -8.02 -4.63
C THR A 4 -17.23 -8.26 -5.75
N PHE A 5 -17.32 -9.41 -6.43
CA PHE A 5 -16.41 -9.78 -7.50
C PHE A 5 -16.66 -8.97 -8.78
N GLU A 6 -17.92 -8.81 -9.20
CA GLU A 6 -18.25 -7.97 -10.35
C GLU A 6 -17.90 -6.50 -10.10
N ARG A 7 -18.11 -6.00 -8.88
CA ARG A 7 -17.64 -4.69 -8.49
C ARG A 7 -16.13 -4.56 -8.58
N ALA A 8 -15.36 -5.53 -8.09
CA ALA A 8 -13.90 -5.50 -8.17
C ALA A 8 -13.41 -5.45 -9.63
N LYS A 9 -14.05 -6.21 -10.54
CA LYS A 9 -13.73 -6.17 -11.97
C LYS A 9 -14.01 -4.79 -12.58
N GLU A 10 -15.14 -4.19 -12.25
CA GLU A 10 -15.47 -2.84 -12.70
C GLU A 10 -14.48 -1.80 -12.18
N GLU A 11 -14.14 -1.85 -10.88
CA GLU A 11 -13.17 -0.93 -10.27
C GLU A 11 -11.76 -1.09 -10.91
N ILE A 12 -11.30 -2.32 -11.14
CA ILE A 12 -10.02 -2.59 -11.84
C ILE A 12 -10.02 -1.97 -13.23
N LYS A 13 -11.10 -2.15 -13.99
CA LYS A 13 -11.24 -1.58 -15.33
C LYS A 13 -11.18 -0.06 -15.28
N ILE A 14 -11.88 0.58 -14.34
CA ILE A 14 -11.84 2.04 -14.17
C ILE A 14 -10.41 2.50 -13.86
N TYR A 15 -9.69 1.83 -12.97
CA TYR A 15 -8.29 2.19 -12.67
C TYR A 15 -7.39 2.09 -13.90
N MET A 16 -7.51 1.01 -14.68
CA MET A 16 -6.75 0.82 -15.92
C MET A 16 -7.05 1.90 -16.96
N GLU A 17 -8.33 2.18 -17.23
CA GLU A 17 -8.75 3.16 -18.24
C GLU A 17 -8.32 4.60 -17.88
N ASN A 18 -8.02 4.86 -16.61
CA ASN A 18 -7.61 6.17 -16.12
C ASN A 18 -6.13 6.25 -15.71
N GLY A 19 -5.32 5.26 -16.05
CA GLY A 19 -3.85 5.35 -15.99
C GLY A 19 -3.21 5.09 -14.63
N VAL A 20 -3.87 4.34 -13.75
CA VAL A 20 -3.26 3.90 -12.48
C VAL A 20 -2.14 2.88 -12.77
N ASP A 21 -0.98 3.04 -12.13
CA ASP A 21 0.19 2.18 -12.37
C ASP A 21 0.02 0.75 -11.81
N ALA A 22 -0.71 0.58 -10.69
CA ALA A 22 -0.93 -0.71 -10.04
C ALA A 22 -2.19 -0.75 -9.16
N VAL A 23 -2.75 -1.95 -8.94
CA VAL A 23 -3.87 -2.19 -8.01
C VAL A 23 -3.46 -3.07 -6.83
N ILE A 24 -4.11 -2.88 -5.69
CA ILE A 24 -3.95 -3.73 -4.50
C ILE A 24 -5.26 -4.46 -4.22
N VAL A 25 -5.22 -5.79 -4.15
CA VAL A 25 -6.35 -6.59 -3.67
C VAL A 25 -6.27 -6.68 -2.15
N GLU A 26 -7.30 -6.17 -1.47
CA GLU A 26 -7.40 -6.08 -0.01
C GLU A 26 -8.74 -6.64 0.50
N ASN A 27 -8.77 -7.22 1.71
CA ASN A 27 -9.97 -7.78 2.34
C ASN A 27 -10.69 -6.85 3.32
N TYR A 28 -10.55 -5.52 3.23
CA TYR A 28 -11.14 -4.59 4.20
C TYR A 28 -12.66 -4.72 4.39
N TYR A 29 -13.41 -4.89 3.29
CA TYR A 29 -14.86 -5.20 3.32
C TYR A 29 -15.19 -6.63 2.84
N GLY A 30 -14.16 -7.42 2.57
CA GLY A 30 -14.28 -8.76 2.01
C GLY A 30 -13.75 -9.82 2.96
N ASN A 31 -13.47 -11.00 2.41
CA ASN A 31 -12.74 -12.04 3.11
C ASN A 31 -11.69 -12.66 2.17
N TYR A 32 -10.94 -13.62 2.71
CA TYR A 32 -9.91 -14.34 1.98
C TYR A 32 -10.40 -14.95 0.64
N TYR A 33 -11.62 -15.49 0.58
CA TYR A 33 -12.16 -16.10 -0.62
C TYR A 33 -12.54 -15.07 -1.70
N ASP A 34 -12.93 -13.87 -1.30
CA ASP A 34 -13.16 -12.77 -2.25
C ASP A 34 -11.83 -12.34 -2.88
N MET A 35 -10.76 -12.22 -2.08
CA MET A 35 -9.41 -11.93 -2.58
C MET A 35 -8.93 -13.00 -3.57
N GLU A 36 -9.10 -14.28 -3.22
CA GLU A 36 -8.69 -15.40 -4.06
C GLU A 36 -9.34 -15.34 -5.44
N ARG A 37 -10.64 -15.03 -5.50
CA ARG A 37 -11.36 -14.88 -6.77
C ARG A 37 -10.86 -13.72 -7.60
N VAL A 38 -10.64 -12.55 -7.00
CA VAL A 38 -10.12 -11.37 -7.70
C VAL A 38 -8.70 -11.61 -8.22
N LEU A 39 -7.85 -12.25 -7.41
CA LEU A 39 -6.48 -12.57 -7.81
C LEU A 39 -6.42 -13.65 -8.89
N GLN A 40 -7.31 -14.65 -8.85
CA GLN A 40 -7.45 -15.61 -9.94
C GLN A 40 -7.85 -14.89 -11.24
N TYR A 41 -8.82 -13.97 -11.18
CA TYR A 41 -9.23 -13.16 -12.33
C TYR A 41 -8.06 -12.33 -12.90
N LEU A 42 -7.33 -11.60 -12.05
CA LEU A 42 -6.17 -10.79 -12.48
C LEU A 42 -5.11 -11.66 -13.17
N LYS A 43 -4.83 -12.84 -12.62
CA LYS A 43 -3.86 -13.79 -13.18
C LYS A 43 -4.29 -14.38 -14.53
N GLU A 44 -5.59 -14.55 -14.77
CA GLU A 44 -6.12 -15.19 -15.99
C GLU A 44 -6.50 -14.20 -17.10
N SER A 45 -6.74 -12.93 -16.78
CA SER A 45 -7.42 -11.98 -17.69
C SER A 45 -6.51 -11.27 -18.68
N ASP A 46 -5.21 -11.60 -18.74
CA ASP A 46 -4.20 -10.96 -19.61
C ASP A 46 -4.28 -9.43 -19.57
N LEU A 47 -4.58 -8.88 -18.38
CA LEU A 47 -4.66 -7.45 -18.16
C LEU A 47 -3.25 -6.90 -17.96
N ASP A 48 -2.91 -5.85 -18.70
CA ASP A 48 -1.64 -5.14 -18.56
C ASP A 48 -1.70 -4.18 -17.36
N ILE A 49 -1.79 -4.75 -16.15
CA ILE A 49 -1.74 -4.00 -14.90
C ILE A 49 -0.95 -4.76 -13.83
N VAL A 50 -0.07 -4.05 -13.15
CA VAL A 50 0.65 -4.58 -11.99
C VAL A 50 -0.34 -4.72 -10.82
N TYR A 51 -0.28 -5.84 -10.10
CA TYR A 51 -1.11 -6.01 -8.91
C TYR A 51 -0.33 -6.54 -7.72
N GLY A 52 -0.78 -6.13 -6.54
CA GLY A 52 -0.29 -6.57 -5.24
C GLY A 52 -1.41 -7.07 -4.34
N VAL A 53 -1.00 -7.54 -3.15
CA VAL A 53 -1.91 -8.11 -2.14
C VAL A 53 -1.71 -7.42 -0.80
N ASN A 54 -2.79 -7.06 -0.13
CA ASN A 54 -2.81 -6.77 1.31
C ASN A 54 -3.84 -7.68 1.99
N CYS A 55 -3.39 -8.73 2.68
CA CYS A 55 -4.27 -9.57 3.47
C CYS A 55 -4.22 -9.09 4.94
N LEU A 56 -5.11 -8.16 5.27
CA LEU A 56 -5.12 -7.46 6.55
C LEU A 56 -5.04 -8.42 7.74
N ASN A 57 -4.20 -8.08 8.71
CA ASN A 57 -3.94 -8.83 9.96
C ASN A 57 -3.37 -10.25 9.81
N VAL A 58 -3.12 -10.74 8.58
CA VAL A 58 -2.66 -12.11 8.34
C VAL A 58 -1.56 -12.12 7.28
N ASP A 59 -0.40 -11.56 7.61
CA ASP A 59 0.76 -11.40 6.70
C ASP A 59 1.13 -12.70 5.97
N ALA A 60 1.13 -13.84 6.67
CA ALA A 60 1.45 -15.14 6.09
C ALA A 60 0.51 -15.50 4.91
N MET A 61 -0.76 -15.12 4.98
CA MET A 61 -1.71 -15.33 3.89
C MET A 61 -1.53 -14.29 2.78
N GLY A 62 -1.07 -13.08 3.10
CA GLY A 62 -0.64 -12.10 2.08
C GLY A 62 0.46 -12.66 1.20
N PHE A 63 1.51 -13.24 1.80
CA PHE A 63 2.58 -13.92 1.07
C PHE A 63 2.11 -15.17 0.33
N ASP A 64 1.24 -16.01 0.92
CA ASP A 64 0.68 -17.17 0.21
C ASP A 64 -0.05 -16.75 -1.07
N LEU A 65 -0.99 -15.80 -0.95
CA LEU A 65 -1.74 -15.28 -2.08
C LEU A 65 -0.81 -14.68 -3.14
N ALA A 66 0.15 -13.85 -2.74
CA ALA A 66 1.09 -13.24 -3.68
C ALA A 66 1.91 -14.28 -4.46
N LYS A 67 2.40 -15.34 -3.79
CA LYS A 67 3.11 -16.45 -4.46
C LYS A 67 2.21 -17.24 -5.39
N ARG A 68 1.04 -17.69 -4.92
CA ARG A 68 0.10 -18.51 -5.72
C ARG A 68 -0.39 -17.76 -6.94
N PHE A 69 -0.62 -16.46 -6.80
CA PHE A 69 -1.17 -15.61 -7.85
C PHE A 69 -0.14 -14.77 -8.58
N ARG A 70 1.16 -14.91 -8.29
CA ARG A 70 2.25 -14.13 -8.91
C ARG A 70 2.05 -12.61 -8.82
N ALA A 71 1.55 -12.14 -7.68
CA ALA A 71 1.44 -10.71 -7.43
C ALA A 71 2.82 -10.08 -7.33
N SER A 72 2.99 -8.89 -7.89
CA SER A 72 4.28 -8.21 -7.98
C SER A 72 4.77 -7.64 -6.65
N PHE A 73 3.84 -7.41 -5.71
CA PHE A 73 4.18 -6.97 -4.37
C PHE A 73 3.17 -7.42 -3.30
N VAL A 74 3.61 -7.43 -2.05
CA VAL A 74 2.78 -7.54 -0.85
C VAL A 74 2.88 -6.24 -0.08
N GLN A 75 1.75 -5.67 0.32
CA GLN A 75 1.72 -4.60 1.31
C GLN A 75 1.43 -5.21 2.68
N LEU A 76 2.26 -4.85 3.67
CA LEU A 76 2.11 -5.26 5.06
C LEU A 76 1.80 -4.03 5.91
N ASP A 77 0.76 -4.12 6.75
CA ASP A 77 0.38 -3.05 7.67
C ASP A 77 1.56 -2.63 8.54
N SER A 78 2.37 -3.57 9.04
CA SER A 78 3.58 -3.17 9.74
C SER A 78 4.73 -4.16 9.65
N VAL A 79 5.94 -3.64 9.46
CA VAL A 79 7.19 -4.42 9.47
C VAL A 79 8.08 -4.12 10.69
N ALA A 80 7.79 -3.04 11.43
CA ALA A 80 8.50 -2.67 12.65
C ALA A 80 7.65 -1.75 13.56
N GLY A 81 7.98 -1.74 14.86
CA GLY A 81 7.32 -0.92 15.89
C GLY A 81 6.05 -1.51 16.49
N HIS A 82 5.35 -2.39 15.77
CA HIS A 82 4.03 -2.90 16.18
C HIS A 82 4.06 -4.02 17.23
N LEU A 83 5.21 -4.69 17.42
CA LEU A 83 5.37 -5.82 18.33
C LEU A 83 6.14 -5.44 19.60
N GLN A 84 5.93 -6.21 20.66
CA GLN A 84 6.80 -6.18 21.83
C GLN A 84 8.21 -6.63 21.44
N LEU A 85 9.24 -6.07 22.10
CA LEU A 85 10.65 -6.42 21.85
C LEU A 85 10.95 -7.92 21.88
N ARG A 86 10.23 -8.68 22.71
CA ARG A 86 10.40 -10.14 22.83
C ARG A 86 9.95 -10.90 21.57
N ASP A 87 8.92 -10.39 20.89
CA ASP A 87 8.27 -11.09 19.78
C ASP A 87 8.87 -10.65 18.41
N ASP A 88 9.54 -9.50 18.37
CA ASP A 88 10.17 -8.91 17.19
C ASP A 88 11.21 -9.82 16.47
N PRO A 89 12.09 -10.58 17.16
CA PRO A 89 12.99 -11.53 16.50
C PRO A 89 12.26 -12.67 15.76
N GLY A 90 11.09 -13.07 16.25
CA GLY A 90 10.25 -14.08 15.59
C GLY A 90 9.67 -13.55 14.28
N PHE A 91 9.26 -12.29 14.28
CA PHE A 91 8.78 -11.61 13.07
C PHE A 91 9.90 -11.40 12.05
N GLU A 92 11.11 -11.03 12.48
CA GLU A 92 12.28 -10.95 11.59
C GLU A 92 12.57 -12.30 10.92
N ALA A 93 12.56 -13.40 11.68
CA ALA A 93 12.74 -14.74 11.14
C ALA A 93 11.63 -15.13 10.15
N PHE A 94 10.39 -14.73 10.42
CA PHE A 94 9.26 -14.91 9.52
C PHE A 94 9.47 -14.16 8.19
N ILE A 95 9.83 -12.86 8.24
CA ILE A 95 10.09 -12.07 7.02
C ILE A 95 11.23 -12.66 6.20
N LYS A 96 12.34 -13.06 6.85
CA LYS A 96 13.46 -13.73 6.15
C LYS A 96 13.01 -14.99 5.44
N LYS A 97 12.23 -15.84 6.10
CA LYS A 97 11.66 -17.05 5.49
C LYS A 97 10.75 -16.72 4.31
N MET A 98 9.88 -15.72 4.43
CA MET A 98 9.00 -15.35 3.32
C MET A 98 9.77 -14.82 2.11
N ARG A 99 10.87 -14.08 2.32
CA ARG A 99 11.76 -13.61 1.26
C ARG A 99 12.51 -14.72 0.53
N GLU A 100 12.77 -15.86 1.17
CA GLU A 100 13.35 -17.03 0.50
C GLU A 100 12.37 -17.64 -0.52
N GLU A 101 11.07 -17.44 -0.33
CA GLU A 101 10.00 -18.06 -1.13
C GLU A 101 9.27 -17.08 -2.06
N TYR A 102 9.49 -15.77 -1.90
CA TYR A 102 8.79 -14.71 -2.63
C TYR A 102 9.79 -13.66 -3.16
N ASP A 103 9.78 -13.46 -4.47
CA ASP A 103 10.68 -12.59 -5.23
C ASP A 103 10.09 -11.20 -5.55
N GLY A 104 8.80 -10.98 -5.26
CA GLY A 104 8.17 -9.68 -5.40
C GLY A 104 8.53 -8.70 -4.27
N TYR A 105 8.06 -7.47 -4.41
CA TYR A 105 8.38 -6.38 -3.49
C TYR A 105 7.54 -6.46 -2.19
N ILE A 106 8.11 -6.02 -1.07
CA ILE A 106 7.36 -5.79 0.18
C ILE A 106 7.26 -4.29 0.40
N LEU A 107 6.03 -3.79 0.50
CA LEU A 107 5.71 -2.44 0.93
C LEU A 107 5.31 -2.50 2.40
N GLY A 108 6.20 -2.06 3.30
CA GLY A 108 6.04 -2.27 4.75
C GLY A 108 5.67 -1.00 5.50
N GLY A 109 4.58 -1.00 6.25
CA GLY A 109 4.27 0.09 7.16
C GLY A 109 5.21 0.15 8.37
N VAL A 110 5.49 1.34 8.88
CA VAL A 110 6.13 1.54 10.19
C VAL A 110 5.29 2.51 11.00
N ARG A 111 4.87 2.08 12.20
CA ARG A 111 3.89 2.81 13.03
C ARG A 111 2.65 3.20 12.21
N PHE A 112 2.18 2.23 11.44
CA PHE A 112 1.07 2.37 10.54
C PHE A 112 -0.22 2.61 11.32
N LYS A 113 -1.19 3.27 10.67
CA LYS A 113 -2.52 3.46 11.24
C LYS A 113 -3.07 2.12 11.75
N TYR A 114 -3.80 2.16 12.86
CA TYR A 114 -4.39 0.99 13.53
C TYR A 114 -3.44 0.01 14.22
N GLN A 115 -2.13 0.09 14.00
CA GLN A 115 -1.17 -0.80 14.66
C GLN A 115 -0.74 -0.21 16.01
N PRO A 116 -0.81 -0.98 17.11
CA PRO A 116 -0.34 -0.52 18.40
C PRO A 116 1.17 -0.36 18.33
N TYR A 117 1.71 0.70 18.91
CA TYR A 117 3.15 0.88 19.01
C TYR A 117 3.64 0.26 20.32
N LEU A 118 4.26 -0.93 20.22
CA LEU A 118 4.61 -1.79 21.36
C LEU A 118 6.12 -1.99 21.54
N SER A 119 6.95 -1.52 20.60
CA SER A 119 8.40 -1.74 20.64
C SER A 119 9.09 -0.88 21.71
N GLY A 120 8.55 0.29 22.03
CA GLY A 120 9.20 1.27 22.92
C GLY A 120 10.48 1.90 22.36
N ARG A 121 10.81 1.65 21.08
CA ARG A 121 11.99 2.17 20.37
C ARG A 121 11.79 3.58 19.82
N SER A 122 12.85 4.33 19.53
CA SER A 122 12.68 5.58 18.77
C SER A 122 12.08 5.33 17.37
N LEU A 123 11.54 6.38 16.72
CA LEU A 123 11.08 6.28 15.33
C LEU A 123 12.24 5.90 14.42
N GLU A 124 13.42 6.48 14.66
CA GLU A 124 14.66 6.19 13.94
C GLU A 124 15.04 4.71 13.99
N GLU A 125 14.97 4.10 15.17
CA GLU A 125 15.24 2.67 15.35
C GLU A 125 14.21 1.79 14.63
N ASP A 126 12.91 2.10 14.75
CA ASP A 126 11.87 1.32 14.06
C ASP A 126 12.00 1.43 12.54
N LEU A 127 12.32 2.62 12.00
CA LEU A 127 12.54 2.82 10.56
C LEU A 127 13.81 2.09 10.09
N THR A 128 14.89 2.17 10.85
CA THR A 128 16.14 1.44 10.55
C THR A 128 15.87 -0.06 10.45
N ILE A 129 15.10 -0.62 11.39
CA ILE A 129 14.69 -2.02 11.35
C ILE A 129 13.77 -2.29 10.17
N GLY A 130 12.77 -1.44 9.93
CA GLY A 130 11.81 -1.57 8.82
C GLY A 130 12.51 -1.67 7.46
N MET A 131 13.50 -0.82 7.21
CA MET A 131 14.29 -0.81 5.97
C MET A 131 15.08 -2.12 5.73
N THR A 132 15.31 -2.93 6.76
CA THR A 132 15.92 -4.27 6.60
C THR A 132 14.91 -5.38 6.26
N ARG A 133 13.62 -5.08 6.33
CA ARG A 133 12.51 -6.04 6.24
C ARG A 133 11.62 -5.84 5.01
N CYS A 134 11.64 -4.67 4.39
CA CYS A 134 10.84 -4.35 3.20
C CYS A 134 11.71 -3.73 2.09
N ASP A 135 11.09 -3.42 0.94
CA ASP A 135 11.74 -2.71 -0.18
C ASP A 135 11.29 -1.24 -0.26
N ALA A 136 10.17 -0.91 0.37
CA ALA A 136 9.69 0.46 0.54
C ALA A 136 8.95 0.60 1.87
N ILE A 137 9.05 1.76 2.50
CA ILE A 137 8.29 2.08 3.71
C ILE A 137 7.02 2.79 3.32
N VAL A 138 5.89 2.34 3.85
CA VAL A 138 4.61 3.02 3.71
C VAL A 138 4.36 3.89 4.95
N VAL A 139 4.26 5.20 4.75
CA VAL A 139 3.92 6.18 5.79
C VAL A 139 2.44 6.52 5.73
N THR A 140 1.76 6.49 6.88
CA THR A 140 0.37 6.96 7.01
C THR A 140 0.26 7.94 8.15
N GLN A 141 -0.82 8.73 8.15
CA GLN A 141 -1.20 9.46 9.37
C GLN A 141 -1.77 8.53 10.45
N ASP A 142 -2.04 9.10 11.62
CA ASP A 142 -2.42 8.36 12.82
C ASP A 142 -3.85 7.80 12.76
N ALA A 143 -4.72 8.35 11.90
CA ALA A 143 -6.09 7.91 11.72
C ALA A 143 -6.54 7.89 10.25
N THR A 144 -7.55 7.06 9.94
CA THR A 144 -8.14 6.99 8.61
C THR A 144 -8.90 8.25 8.24
N GLY A 145 -8.84 8.60 6.95
CA GLY A 145 -9.40 9.83 6.40
C GLY A 145 -8.55 11.07 6.67
N GLN A 146 -7.42 10.92 7.38
CA GLN A 146 -6.45 12.00 7.55
C GLN A 146 -5.38 11.91 6.46
N GLU A 147 -5.09 13.06 5.87
CA GLU A 147 -3.92 13.24 5.03
C GLU A 147 -2.64 13.05 5.83
N THR A 148 -1.67 12.34 5.23
CA THR A 148 -0.33 12.23 5.80
C THR A 148 0.36 13.58 5.70
N SER A 149 0.59 14.23 6.85
CA SER A 149 1.17 15.56 6.90
C SER A 149 2.60 15.59 6.34
N MET A 150 2.96 16.67 5.65
CA MET A 150 4.34 16.90 5.18
C MET A 150 5.37 16.84 6.30
N ASP A 151 5.05 17.26 7.53
CA ASP A 151 5.97 17.15 8.67
C ASP A 151 6.37 15.69 8.92
N LYS A 152 5.42 14.77 8.90
CA LYS A 152 5.65 13.32 9.08
C LYS A 152 6.38 12.71 7.88
N ILE A 153 6.03 13.11 6.66
CA ILE A 153 6.73 12.66 5.43
C ILE A 153 8.19 13.10 5.46
N ASN A 154 8.45 14.36 5.82
CA ASN A 154 9.80 14.91 5.95
C ASN A 154 10.59 14.26 7.09
N GLU A 155 9.95 13.99 8.23
CA GLU A 155 10.58 13.26 9.34
C GLU A 155 11.03 11.86 8.90
N PHE A 156 10.14 11.11 8.25
CA PHE A 156 10.46 9.79 7.69
C PHE A 156 11.60 9.87 6.68
N ARG A 157 11.51 10.79 5.70
CA ARG A 157 12.57 10.99 4.69
C ARG A 157 13.92 11.34 5.32
N SER A 158 13.94 12.20 6.33
CA SER A 158 15.18 12.63 7.00
C SER A 158 15.92 11.48 7.68
N ILE A 159 15.19 10.49 8.17
CA ILE A 159 15.72 9.29 8.83
C ILE A 159 16.13 8.23 7.80
N MET A 160 15.27 8.01 6.80
CA MET A 160 15.42 6.93 5.83
C MET A 160 16.46 7.21 4.73
N GLY A 161 16.78 8.49 4.49
CA GLY A 161 17.59 8.88 3.34
C GLY A 161 16.88 8.51 2.03
N ASP A 162 17.60 7.92 1.08
CA ASP A 162 17.10 7.60 -0.26
C ASP A 162 16.30 6.29 -0.32
N PHE A 163 16.01 5.65 0.82
CA PHE A 163 15.19 4.43 0.83
C PHE A 163 13.76 4.73 0.32
N PRO A 164 13.13 3.87 -0.51
CA PRO A 164 11.84 4.17 -1.10
C PRO A 164 10.73 4.46 -0.06
N LEU A 165 10.03 5.58 -0.24
CA LEU A 165 8.97 6.06 0.63
C LEU A 165 7.65 6.15 -0.13
N VAL A 166 6.61 5.53 0.42
CA VAL A 166 5.26 5.49 -0.15
C VAL A 166 4.29 6.21 0.78
N VAL A 167 3.55 7.20 0.28
CA VAL A 167 2.47 7.83 1.04
C VAL A 167 1.22 6.94 0.99
N GLY A 168 0.83 6.38 2.13
CA GLY A 168 -0.25 5.40 2.22
C GLY A 168 -1.64 5.97 2.53
N ALA A 169 -1.77 7.29 2.72
CA ALA A 169 -3.07 7.90 3.05
C ALA A 169 -3.18 9.38 2.64
N GLY A 170 -4.32 9.69 2.02
CA GLY A 170 -4.83 11.05 1.81
C GLY A 170 -4.13 11.88 0.74
N LEU A 171 -3.56 11.24 -0.27
CA LEU A 171 -3.12 11.93 -1.48
C LEU A 171 -4.34 12.55 -2.19
N THR A 172 -4.20 13.80 -2.62
CA THR A 172 -5.18 14.55 -3.42
C THR A 172 -4.45 15.36 -4.51
N PRO A 173 -5.13 15.89 -5.54
CA PRO A 173 -4.48 16.74 -6.54
C PRO A 173 -3.80 17.96 -5.92
N ASP A 174 -4.42 18.54 -4.88
CA ASP A 174 -3.89 19.74 -4.21
C ASP A 174 -2.63 19.45 -3.37
N SER A 175 -2.47 18.20 -2.90
CA SER A 175 -1.35 17.80 -2.06
C SER A 175 -0.26 17.01 -2.79
N CYS A 176 -0.56 16.45 -3.97
CA CYS A 176 0.32 15.50 -4.63
C CYS A 176 1.67 16.10 -5.01
N GLU A 177 1.71 17.33 -5.54
CA GLU A 177 2.96 18.00 -5.93
C GLU A 177 3.96 18.04 -4.77
N LYS A 178 3.56 18.59 -3.62
CA LYS A 178 4.42 18.70 -2.44
C LYS A 178 4.81 17.34 -1.86
N GLN A 179 3.89 16.37 -1.87
CA GLN A 179 4.18 15.03 -1.36
C GLN A 179 5.19 14.31 -2.26
N PHE A 180 5.09 14.45 -3.57
CA PHE A 180 6.00 13.82 -4.55
C PHE A 180 7.36 14.53 -4.70
N GLU A 181 7.53 15.74 -4.16
CA GLU A 181 8.88 16.33 -3.96
C GLU A 181 9.74 15.48 -2.99
N VAL A 182 9.08 14.68 -2.14
CA VAL A 182 9.73 13.96 -1.03
C VAL A 182 9.51 12.46 -1.11
N ALA A 183 8.33 11.99 -1.52
CA ALA A 183 7.96 10.59 -1.62
C ALA A 183 8.04 10.05 -3.05
N ASP A 184 8.22 8.74 -3.17
CA ASP A 184 8.47 8.07 -4.45
C ASP A 184 7.21 7.46 -5.07
N ALA A 185 6.21 7.15 -4.24
CA ALA A 185 4.93 6.58 -4.67
C ALA A 185 3.81 6.91 -3.67
N ALA A 186 2.57 6.58 -4.04
CA ALA A 186 1.42 6.70 -3.14
C ALA A 186 0.43 5.54 -3.33
N ILE A 187 -0.27 5.19 -2.24
CA ILE A 187 -1.42 4.28 -2.24
C ILE A 187 -2.67 5.12 -1.99
N VAL A 188 -3.61 5.07 -2.94
CA VAL A 188 -4.81 5.92 -2.95
C VAL A 188 -6.06 5.06 -2.86
N GLY A 189 -6.94 5.38 -1.93
CA GLY A 189 -8.22 4.69 -1.73
C GLY A 189 -9.40 5.65 -1.83
N SER A 190 -9.70 6.33 -0.71
CA SER A 190 -10.94 7.12 -0.58
C SER A 190 -11.07 8.25 -1.60
N TYR A 191 -9.97 8.90 -2.03
CA TYR A 191 -10.03 9.98 -3.02
C TYR A 191 -10.65 9.52 -4.36
N PHE A 192 -10.38 8.27 -4.76
CA PHE A 192 -10.93 7.69 -5.99
C PHE A 192 -12.42 7.36 -5.92
N LYS A 193 -13.05 7.49 -4.75
CA LYS A 193 -14.47 7.20 -4.58
C LYS A 193 -15.33 8.44 -4.85
N ASP A 194 -16.53 8.23 -5.38
CA ASP A 194 -17.54 9.26 -5.68
C ASP A 194 -17.89 10.15 -4.46
N THR A 195 -17.89 9.55 -3.28
CA THR A 195 -18.20 10.19 -1.99
C THR A 195 -16.97 10.61 -1.20
N TYR A 196 -15.77 10.38 -1.74
CA TYR A 196 -14.48 10.52 -1.04
C TYR A 196 -14.37 9.71 0.25
N LYS A 197 -15.15 8.62 0.36
CA LYS A 197 -15.19 7.70 1.51
C LYS A 197 -14.94 6.27 1.05
N ASP A 198 -14.37 5.46 1.92
CA ASP A 198 -14.08 4.04 1.70
C ASP A 198 -15.32 3.22 1.31
N THR A 199 -16.52 3.63 1.74
CA THR A 199 -17.80 3.00 1.38
C THR A 199 -18.35 3.39 0.00
N GLY A 200 -17.77 4.39 -0.68
CA GLY A 200 -18.23 4.87 -1.98
C GLY A 200 -17.83 3.97 -3.14
N ASP A 201 -18.36 4.24 -4.33
CA ASP A 201 -18.00 3.55 -5.57
C ASP A 201 -16.85 4.30 -6.27
N VAL A 202 -15.99 3.59 -7.02
CA VAL A 202 -14.90 4.27 -7.75
C VAL A 202 -15.49 5.16 -8.83
N ASP A 203 -15.06 6.42 -8.83
CA ASP A 203 -15.41 7.39 -9.86
C ASP A 203 -14.19 7.62 -10.77
N GLY A 204 -14.30 7.21 -12.03
CA GLY A 204 -13.23 7.37 -13.02
C GLY A 204 -12.80 8.83 -13.22
N SER A 205 -13.68 9.80 -13.02
CA SER A 205 -13.32 11.22 -13.11
C SER A 205 -12.39 11.66 -11.98
N HIS A 206 -12.57 11.12 -10.77
CA HIS A 206 -11.66 11.38 -9.65
C HIS A 206 -10.31 10.70 -9.87
N VAL A 207 -10.31 9.45 -10.36
CA VAL A 207 -9.08 8.74 -10.73
C VAL A 207 -8.32 9.55 -11.77
N LYS A 208 -8.98 9.95 -12.87
CA LYS A 208 -8.36 10.72 -13.95
C LYS A 208 -7.79 12.05 -13.47
N THR A 209 -8.53 12.77 -12.63
CA THR A 209 -8.10 14.07 -12.10
C THR A 209 -6.80 13.96 -11.32
N LEU A 210 -6.68 12.95 -10.45
CA LEU A 210 -5.45 12.75 -9.68
C LEU A 210 -4.30 12.26 -10.55
N ILE A 211 -4.56 11.29 -11.44
CA ILE A 211 -3.51 10.76 -12.32
C ILE A 211 -2.98 11.86 -13.25
N ASP A 212 -3.83 12.75 -13.78
CA ASP A 212 -3.39 13.88 -14.59
C ASP A 212 -2.47 14.84 -13.81
N ALA A 213 -2.81 15.14 -12.56
CA ALA A 213 -1.95 15.96 -11.70
C ALA A 213 -0.59 15.27 -11.45
N VAL A 214 -0.57 13.95 -11.24
CA VAL A 214 0.66 13.16 -11.08
C VAL A 214 1.49 13.14 -12.37
N GLU A 215 0.85 13.01 -13.53
CA GLU A 215 1.52 13.03 -14.83
C GLU A 215 2.12 14.40 -15.16
N GLU A 216 1.49 15.50 -14.73
CA GLU A 216 2.07 16.85 -14.84
C GLU A 216 3.38 16.96 -14.04
N ILE A 217 3.40 16.43 -12.82
CA ILE A 217 4.60 16.38 -11.98
C ILE A 217 5.70 15.55 -12.65
N ARG A 218 5.36 14.35 -13.16
CA ARG A 218 6.32 13.47 -13.86
C ARG A 218 6.94 14.12 -15.09
N ARG A 219 6.16 14.92 -15.83
CA ARG A 219 6.65 15.68 -17.00
C ARG A 219 7.49 16.89 -16.61
N GLY A 220 7.15 17.56 -15.51
CA GLY A 220 7.88 18.72 -15.00
C GLY A 220 9.20 18.39 -14.32
N GLY A 221 9.40 17.15 -13.89
CA GLY A 221 10.64 16.64 -13.32
C GLY A 221 11.71 16.16 -14.32
N GLN A 222 11.47 16.30 -15.63
CA GLN A 222 12.45 16.01 -16.69
C GLN A 222 13.31 17.22 -17.08
#